data_AF-R0I8B7-F1
#
_entry.id   AF-R0I8B7-F1
#
_cell.length_a   1.000
_cell.length_b   1.000
_cell.length_c   1.000
_cell.angle_alpha   90.00
_cell.angle_beta   90.00
_cell.angle_gamma   90.00
#
_symmetry.space_group_name_H-M   'P 1'
#
loop_
_entity.id
_entity.type
_entity.pdbx_description
1 polymer ?
#
loop_
_entity_poly.entity_id
_entity_poly.type
_entity_poly.pdbx_seq_one_letter_code
_entity_poly.pdbx_strand_id
1 'polypeptide(L)'
;MDVGRSSKVEPAKSAFARKLETRRAVEAGGIPYTYIVTNYLSGYYLPTLVQFEPGLSSPPRDKVTIFGDGNTKAVFNKEEDIAAYTIKAVDDQRTLNKTLYINPPNNTLSMNEIVTLWEKKIGKSLEKTYLSEEQIFKSIQESPVPIKNLLAINHSVFVKGDQTNFTIEPSFGYEASELYPDVKYTTIDEYLSYFV
;
A
#
# COMPACT_ATOMS: atom_id res chain seq x y z
N MET A 1 0.07 1.27 -5.32
CA MET A 1 1.09 0.69 -6.20
C MET A 1 0.96 1.25 -7.60
N ASP A 2 2.07 1.65 -8.21
CA ASP A 2 2.11 2.05 -9.62
C ASP A 2 1.98 0.81 -10.51
N VAL A 3 1.06 0.84 -11.49
CA VAL A 3 0.86 -0.32 -12.35
C VAL A 3 1.98 -0.52 -13.37
N GLY A 4 2.73 0.53 -13.69
CA GLY A 4 3.83 0.50 -14.67
C GLY A 4 5.23 0.29 -14.08
N ARG A 5 5.40 0.30 -12.76
CA ARG A 5 6.71 0.27 -12.07
C ARG A 5 6.70 -0.72 -10.90
N SER A 6 6.62 -2.01 -11.21
CA SER A 6 6.33 -3.03 -10.20
C SER A 6 6.59 -4.44 -10.71
N SER A 7 7.12 -5.30 -9.86
CA SER A 7 7.55 -6.67 -10.14
C SER A 7 6.50 -7.70 -9.72
N LYS A 8 5.32 -7.68 -10.37
CA LYS A 8 4.18 -8.55 -10.00
C LYS A 8 4.27 -9.95 -10.55
N VAL A 9 3.75 -10.88 -9.76
CA VAL A 9 3.45 -12.26 -10.16
C VAL A 9 1.95 -12.46 -10.38
N GLU A 10 1.56 -13.53 -11.06
CA GLU A 10 0.14 -13.88 -11.19
C GLU A 10 -0.44 -14.26 -9.81
N PRO A 11 -1.72 -13.94 -9.53
CA PRO A 11 -2.70 -13.29 -10.42
C PRO A 11 -2.68 -11.74 -10.41
N ALA A 12 -1.82 -11.11 -9.60
CA ALA A 12 -1.76 -9.65 -9.48
C ALA A 12 -1.34 -8.97 -10.79
N LYS A 13 -0.47 -9.61 -11.57
CA LYS A 13 -0.05 -9.14 -12.91
C LYS A 13 -1.26 -8.97 -13.85
N SER A 14 -2.11 -9.98 -13.99
CA SER A 14 -3.32 -9.90 -14.82
C SER A 14 -4.29 -8.82 -14.35
N ALA A 15 -4.50 -8.69 -13.04
CA ALA A 15 -5.40 -7.66 -12.49
C ALA A 15 -4.96 -6.22 -12.83
N PHE A 16 -3.64 -5.99 -12.94
CA PHE A 16 -3.11 -4.67 -13.27
C PHE A 16 -2.93 -4.40 -14.76
N ALA A 17 -2.94 -5.43 -15.60
CA ALA A 17 -2.82 -5.28 -17.05
C ALA A 17 -3.91 -4.35 -17.61
N ARG A 18 -5.16 -4.49 -17.15
CA ARG A 18 -6.28 -3.65 -17.60
C ARG A 18 -6.10 -2.17 -17.23
N LYS A 19 -5.54 -1.87 -16.05
CA LYS A 19 -5.22 -0.49 -15.65
C LYS A 19 -4.12 0.09 -16.55
N LEU A 20 -3.10 -0.70 -16.87
CA LEU A 20 -2.03 -0.27 -17.76
C LEU A 20 -2.54 0.00 -19.19
N GLU A 21 -3.39 -0.89 -19.73
CA GLU A 21 -4.05 -0.70 -21.03
C GLU A 21 -4.85 0.61 -21.07
N THR A 22 -5.61 0.89 -20.01
CA THR A 22 -6.37 2.14 -19.87
C THR A 22 -5.44 3.36 -19.88
N ARG A 23 -4.32 3.31 -19.14
CA ARG A 23 -3.34 4.42 -19.15
C ARG A 23 -2.79 4.67 -20.55
N ARG A 24 -2.41 3.62 -21.28
CA ARG A 24 -1.91 3.74 -22.66
C ARG A 24 -2.96 4.30 -23.62
N ALA A 25 -4.22 3.94 -23.47
CA ALA A 25 -5.31 4.50 -24.28
C ALA A 25 -5.52 5.99 -24.00
N VAL A 26 -5.50 6.41 -22.73
CA VAL A 26 -5.59 7.82 -22.33
C VAL A 26 -4.44 8.65 -22.92
N GLU A 27 -3.20 8.15 -22.78
CA GLU A 27 -2.00 8.79 -23.33
C GLU A 27 -2.05 8.89 -24.86
N ALA A 28 -2.39 7.80 -25.56
CA ALA A 28 -2.48 7.78 -27.03
C ALA A 28 -3.59 8.68 -27.57
N GLY A 29 -4.67 8.87 -26.80
CA GLY A 29 -5.75 9.80 -27.12
C GLY A 29 -5.42 11.27 -26.87
N GLY A 30 -4.24 11.60 -26.29
CA GLY A 30 -3.89 12.97 -25.91
C GLY A 30 -4.80 13.55 -24.83
N ILE A 31 -5.46 12.70 -24.04
CA ILE A 31 -6.39 13.12 -22.98
C ILE A 31 -5.57 13.61 -21.77
N PRO A 32 -5.79 14.83 -21.27
CA PRO A 32 -5.17 15.30 -20.04
C PRO A 32 -5.44 14.36 -18.87
N TYR A 33 -4.41 13.99 -18.10
CA TYR A 33 -4.56 13.05 -17.00
C TYR A 33 -3.76 13.43 -15.77
N THR A 34 -4.18 12.89 -14.63
CA THR A 34 -3.33 12.66 -13.46
C THR A 34 -3.59 11.24 -12.98
N TYR A 35 -2.54 10.42 -12.84
CA TYR A 35 -2.69 9.09 -12.26
C TYR A 35 -2.39 9.14 -10.77
N ILE A 36 -3.37 8.81 -9.94
CA ILE A 36 -3.18 8.78 -8.48
C ILE A 36 -2.75 7.38 -8.05
N VAL A 37 -1.59 7.28 -7.38
CA VAL A 37 -1.09 6.07 -6.74
C VAL A 37 -1.27 6.22 -5.23
N THR A 38 -2.36 5.65 -4.73
CA THR A 38 -2.82 5.78 -3.34
C THR A 38 -2.18 4.78 -2.37
N ASN A 39 -1.55 3.73 -2.91
CA ASN A 39 -1.06 2.57 -2.17
C ASN A 39 -2.16 1.84 -1.39
N TYR A 40 -1.90 1.44 -0.14
CA TYR A 40 -2.87 0.69 0.65
C TYR A 40 -3.87 1.62 1.32
N LEU A 41 -5.13 1.21 1.31
CA LEU A 41 -6.21 1.86 2.03
C LEU A 41 -6.14 1.46 3.50
N SER A 42 -5.98 2.42 4.40
CA SER A 42 -5.88 2.15 5.84
C SER A 42 -7.08 1.36 6.33
N GLY A 43 -8.30 1.74 5.97
CA GLY A 43 -9.54 1.06 6.35
C GLY A 43 -9.68 -0.39 5.88
N TYR A 44 -8.93 -0.79 4.86
CA TYR A 44 -8.93 -2.17 4.38
C TYR A 44 -7.84 -3.03 5.03
N TYR A 45 -6.65 -2.47 5.24
CA TYR A 45 -5.46 -3.24 5.62
C TYR A 45 -5.06 -3.12 7.10
N LEU A 46 -5.21 -1.95 7.70
CA LEU A 46 -4.77 -1.72 9.08
C LEU A 46 -5.67 -2.38 10.15
N PRO A 47 -7.01 -2.48 9.99
CA PRO A 47 -7.85 -3.17 10.96
C PRO A 47 -7.47 -4.63 11.18
N THR A 48 -6.73 -5.27 10.28
CA THR A 48 -6.27 -6.65 10.47
C THR A 48 -4.76 -6.76 10.54
N LEU A 49 -4.00 -5.65 10.53
CA LEU A 49 -2.54 -5.65 10.31
C LEU A 49 -2.13 -6.54 9.13
N VAL A 50 -2.89 -6.45 8.04
CA VAL A 50 -2.66 -7.21 6.80
C VAL A 50 -2.76 -8.74 6.99
N GLN A 51 -3.42 -9.18 8.06
CA GLN A 51 -3.79 -10.58 8.26
C GLN A 51 -5.15 -10.84 7.60
N PHE A 52 -5.33 -12.02 7.00
CA PHE A 52 -6.57 -12.39 6.28
C PHE A 52 -7.24 -13.63 6.85
N GLU A 53 -7.16 -13.80 8.17
CA GLU A 53 -7.87 -14.87 8.88
C GLU A 53 -9.39 -14.58 8.87
N PRO A 54 -10.24 -15.60 8.62
CA PRO A 54 -11.69 -15.42 8.66
C PRO A 54 -12.17 -14.85 10.01
N GLY A 55 -13.00 -13.81 9.96
CA GLY A 55 -13.59 -13.17 11.15
C GLY A 55 -12.72 -12.13 11.84
N LEU A 56 -11.47 -11.92 11.38
CA LEU A 56 -10.60 -10.88 11.92
C LEU A 56 -11.09 -9.50 11.45
N SER A 57 -11.46 -8.65 12.42
CA SER A 57 -11.99 -7.29 12.20
C SER A 57 -11.32 -6.23 13.07
N SER A 58 -10.35 -6.64 13.89
CA SER A 58 -9.53 -5.76 14.71
C SER A 58 -8.08 -6.27 14.72
N PRO A 59 -7.08 -5.38 14.96
CA PRO A 59 -5.68 -5.77 14.94
C PRO A 59 -5.42 -6.91 15.94
N PRO A 60 -4.68 -7.97 15.55
CA PRO A 60 -4.47 -9.13 16.39
C PRO A 60 -3.71 -8.77 17.67
N ARG A 61 -4.10 -9.36 18.81
CA ARG A 61 -3.51 -9.08 20.14
C ARG A 61 -2.66 -10.23 20.70
N ASP A 62 -2.54 -11.34 19.97
CA ASP A 62 -1.78 -12.53 20.41
C ASP A 62 -0.64 -12.89 19.46
N LYS A 63 -0.92 -13.04 18.17
CA LYS A 63 0.03 -13.47 17.15
C LYS A 63 -0.09 -12.67 15.87
N VAL A 64 0.99 -12.57 15.10
CA VAL A 64 1.01 -11.92 13.80
C VAL A 64 1.93 -12.66 12.85
N THR A 65 1.50 -12.78 11.59
CA THR A 65 2.33 -13.32 10.51
C THR A 65 2.93 -12.20 9.69
N ILE A 66 4.24 -12.24 9.48
CA ILE A 66 5.04 -11.22 8.81
C ILE A 66 5.56 -11.77 7.49
N PHE A 67 5.40 -11.00 6.41
CA PHE A 67 5.87 -11.39 5.09
C PHE A 67 7.38 -11.12 4.94
N GLY A 68 8.13 -12.13 4.48
CA GLY A 68 9.58 -12.03 4.32
C GLY A 68 10.28 -11.83 5.66
N ASP A 69 11.23 -10.90 5.71
CA ASP A 69 11.92 -10.49 6.95
C ASP A 69 11.19 -9.36 7.70
N GLY A 70 10.10 -8.83 7.12
CA GLY A 70 9.30 -7.75 7.68
C GLY A 70 9.89 -6.35 7.59
N ASN A 71 11.02 -6.15 6.89
CA ASN A 71 11.74 -4.87 6.84
C ASN A 71 11.40 -4.02 5.61
N THR A 72 10.87 -4.61 4.55
CA THR A 72 10.39 -3.88 3.38
C THR A 72 9.28 -2.90 3.77
N LYS A 73 9.41 -1.65 3.31
CA LYS A 73 8.45 -0.59 3.60
C LYS A 73 7.20 -0.71 2.73
N ALA A 74 6.07 -0.38 3.32
CA ALA A 74 4.78 -0.23 2.66
C ALA A 74 4.12 1.07 3.09
N VAL A 75 3.19 1.54 2.27
CA VAL A 75 2.53 2.84 2.40
C VAL A 75 1.03 2.63 2.60
N PHE A 76 0.50 3.15 3.70
CA PHE A 76 -0.90 3.05 4.07
C PHE A 76 -1.50 4.44 4.26
N ASN A 77 -2.57 4.75 3.54
CA ASN A 77 -3.20 6.05 3.59
C ASN A 77 -4.68 5.93 3.92
N LYS A 78 -5.15 6.81 4.79
CA LYS A 78 -6.56 6.93 5.10
C LYS A 78 -7.31 7.45 3.89
N GLU A 79 -8.51 6.92 3.69
CA GLU A 79 -9.35 7.15 2.53
C GLU A 79 -9.72 8.65 2.37
N GLU A 80 -9.98 9.34 3.48
CA GLU A 80 -10.26 10.78 3.46
C GLU A 80 -9.03 11.61 3.06
N ASP A 81 -7.83 11.20 3.45
CA ASP A 81 -6.58 11.90 3.07
C ASP A 81 -6.28 11.67 1.59
N ILE A 82 -6.53 10.45 1.09
CA ILE A 82 -6.47 10.13 -0.34
C ILE A 82 -7.40 11.07 -1.12
N ALA A 83 -8.64 11.25 -0.65
CA ALA A 83 -9.59 12.15 -1.28
C ALA A 83 -9.08 13.61 -1.26
N ALA A 84 -8.55 14.08 -0.13
CA ALA A 84 -8.01 15.43 -0.01
C ALA A 84 -6.87 15.70 -1.01
N TYR A 85 -5.87 14.81 -1.09
CA TYR A 85 -4.78 14.92 -2.06
C TYR A 85 -5.27 14.81 -3.51
N THR A 86 -6.25 13.96 -3.77
CA THR A 86 -6.83 13.82 -5.12
C THR A 86 -7.50 15.11 -5.56
N ILE A 87 -8.28 15.77 -4.69
CA ILE A 87 -8.95 17.04 -4.99
C ILE A 87 -7.93 18.17 -5.21
N LYS A 88 -6.86 18.23 -4.40
CA LYS A 88 -5.77 19.20 -4.57
C LYS A 88 -5.11 19.14 -5.95
N ALA A 89 -5.05 17.95 -6.55
CA ALA A 89 -4.38 17.71 -7.82
C ALA A 89 -5.25 17.91 -9.07
N VAL A 90 -6.55 18.22 -8.93
CA VAL A 90 -7.46 18.34 -10.08
C VAL A 90 -7.04 19.47 -11.02
N ASP A 91 -6.82 20.66 -10.46
CA ASP A 91 -6.52 21.88 -11.23
C ASP A 91 -5.04 22.30 -11.18
N ASP A 92 -4.20 21.53 -10.48
CA ASP A 92 -2.78 21.81 -10.36
C ASP A 92 -2.04 21.49 -11.67
N GLN A 93 -1.52 22.51 -12.33
CA GLN A 93 -0.76 22.34 -13.58
C GLN A 93 0.50 21.50 -13.40
N ARG A 94 1.04 21.39 -12.19
CA ARG A 94 2.19 20.53 -11.90
C ARG A 94 1.85 19.05 -12.08
N THR A 95 0.60 18.64 -11.83
CA THR A 95 0.16 17.24 -11.95
C THR A 95 -0.38 16.88 -13.34
N LEU A 96 -0.53 17.85 -14.24
CA LEU A 96 -0.96 17.62 -15.61
C LEU A 96 -0.03 16.63 -16.34
N ASN A 97 -0.60 15.53 -16.81
CA ASN A 97 0.07 14.40 -17.46
C ASN A 97 1.17 13.78 -16.59
N LYS A 98 0.93 13.69 -15.28
CA LYS A 98 1.85 13.10 -14.29
C LYS A 98 1.17 12.03 -13.45
N THR A 99 2.00 11.28 -12.73
CA THR A 99 1.55 10.41 -11.64
C THR A 99 1.75 11.12 -10.30
N LEU A 100 0.70 11.20 -9.48
CA LEU A 100 0.80 11.66 -8.11
C LEU A 100 0.88 10.45 -7.18
N TYR A 101 1.95 10.35 -6.39
CA TYR A 101 2.17 9.30 -5.42
C TYR A 101 1.83 9.82 -4.03
N ILE A 102 1.02 9.08 -3.28
CA ILE A 102 0.70 9.43 -1.89
C ILE A 102 1.56 8.54 -1.00
N ASN A 103 2.77 9.02 -0.69
CA ASN A 103 3.79 8.32 0.10
C ASN A 103 4.27 9.16 1.30
N PRO A 104 3.37 9.61 2.19
CA PRO A 104 3.78 10.43 3.32
C PRO A 104 4.78 9.68 4.22
N PRO A 105 5.84 10.35 4.73
CA PRO A 105 6.90 9.69 5.49
C PRO A 105 6.41 8.87 6.70
N ASN A 106 5.47 9.43 7.49
CA ASN A 106 4.95 8.76 8.70
C ASN A 106 4.00 7.59 8.40
N ASN A 107 3.66 7.39 7.13
CA ASN A 107 2.81 6.29 6.67
C ASN A 107 3.58 5.27 5.82
N THR A 108 4.89 5.47 5.67
CA THR A 108 5.80 4.59 4.94
C THR A 108 6.57 3.72 5.94
N LEU A 109 5.95 2.62 6.38
CA LEU A 109 6.44 1.76 7.46
C LEU A 109 6.53 0.29 7.01
N SER A 110 7.44 -0.45 7.62
CA SER A 110 7.57 -1.90 7.46
C SER A 110 6.58 -2.63 8.37
N MET A 111 6.34 -3.92 8.12
CA MET A 111 5.50 -4.71 9.02
C MET A 111 6.07 -4.77 10.44
N ASN A 112 7.41 -4.88 10.58
CA ASN A 112 8.06 -4.90 11.89
C ASN A 112 7.79 -3.59 12.66
N GLU A 113 7.85 -2.44 11.99
CA GLU A 113 7.57 -1.15 12.61
C GLU A 113 6.08 -0.99 12.98
N ILE A 114 5.17 -1.41 12.10
CA ILE A 114 3.73 -1.36 12.36
C ILE A 114 3.38 -2.27 13.56
N VAL A 115 3.93 -3.48 13.62
CA VAL A 115 3.76 -4.39 14.75
C VAL A 115 4.32 -3.77 16.03
N THR A 116 5.50 -3.14 15.98
CA THR A 116 6.09 -2.45 17.13
C THR A 116 5.17 -1.32 17.64
N LEU A 117 4.60 -0.51 16.73
CA LEU A 117 3.62 0.53 17.09
C LEU A 117 2.41 -0.08 17.77
N TRP A 118 1.88 -1.19 17.24
CA TRP A 118 0.73 -1.87 17.80
C TRP A 118 1.01 -2.48 19.18
N GLU A 119 2.14 -3.19 19.35
CA GLU A 119 2.58 -3.75 20.63
C GLU A 119 2.71 -2.69 21.72
N LYS A 120 3.28 -1.54 21.37
CA LYS A 120 3.39 -0.38 22.27
C LYS A 120 2.01 0.11 22.72
N LYS A 121 1.04 0.15 21.80
CA LYS A 121 -0.33 0.59 22.08
C LYS A 121 -1.09 -0.36 23.01
N ILE A 122 -0.94 -1.67 22.81
CA ILE A 122 -1.63 -2.68 23.63
C ILE A 122 -0.86 -3.09 24.89
N GLY A 123 0.37 -2.60 25.06
CA GLY A 123 1.23 -2.93 26.20
C GLY A 123 1.62 -4.42 26.27
N LYS A 124 1.65 -5.10 25.12
CA LYS A 124 1.89 -6.55 25.03
C LYS A 124 2.66 -6.88 23.76
N SER A 125 3.63 -7.78 23.87
CA SER A 125 4.31 -8.39 22.73
C SER A 125 3.47 -9.50 22.09
N LEU A 126 3.42 -9.49 20.76
CA LEU A 126 2.82 -10.53 19.92
C LEU A 126 3.85 -11.63 19.61
N GLU A 127 3.36 -12.86 19.51
CA GLU A 127 4.07 -13.95 18.85
C GLU A 127 4.19 -13.65 17.35
N LYS A 128 5.42 -13.70 16.81
CA LYS A 128 5.70 -13.32 15.42
C LYS A 128 6.16 -14.55 14.65
N THR A 129 5.47 -14.83 13.54
CA THR A 129 5.88 -15.85 12.57
C THR A 129 6.26 -15.17 11.27
N TYR A 130 7.39 -15.54 10.68
CA TYR A 130 7.85 -14.99 9.41
C TYR A 130 7.60 -15.99 8.28
N LEU A 131 7.03 -15.52 7.17
CA LEU A 131 6.82 -16.33 5.97
C LEU A 131 7.95 -16.10 4.99
N SER A 132 8.65 -17.17 4.62
CA SER A 132 9.60 -17.13 3.51
C SER A 132 8.89 -16.84 2.19
N GLU A 133 9.62 -16.32 1.20
CA GLU A 133 9.08 -16.09 -0.14
C GLU A 133 8.52 -17.39 -0.75
N GLU A 134 9.19 -18.53 -0.54
CA GLU A 134 8.71 -19.85 -0.97
C GLU A 134 7.37 -20.23 -0.32
N GLN A 135 7.23 -20.02 0.99
CA GLN A 135 5.96 -20.28 1.70
C GLN A 135 4.84 -19.40 1.17
N ILE A 136 5.12 -18.12 0.89
CA ILE A 136 4.15 -17.20 0.30
C ILE A 136 3.69 -17.72 -1.07
N PHE A 137 4.62 -18.15 -1.93
CA PHE A 137 4.27 -18.72 -3.24
C PHE A 137 3.40 -19.97 -3.13
N LYS A 138 3.74 -20.88 -2.21
CA LYS A 138 2.93 -22.06 -1.93
C LYS A 138 1.51 -21.65 -1.50
N SER A 139 1.39 -20.71 -0.57
CA SER A 139 0.08 -20.20 -0.12
C SER A 139 -0.73 -19.55 -1.24
N ILE A 140 -0.11 -18.84 -2.19
CA ILE A 140 -0.80 -18.27 -3.37
C ILE A 140 -1.40 -19.39 -4.25
N GLN A 141 -0.67 -20.49 -4.43
CA GLN A 141 -1.14 -21.62 -5.24
C GLN A 141 -2.34 -22.32 -4.58
N GLU A 142 -2.26 -22.56 -3.27
CA GLU A 142 -3.21 -23.36 -2.49
C GLU A 142 -4.46 -22.59 -2.04
N SER A 143 -4.39 -21.26 -1.90
CA SER A 143 -5.51 -20.47 -1.38
C SER A 143 -6.65 -20.32 -2.40
N PRO A 144 -7.91 -20.09 -1.97
CA PRO A 144 -9.00 -19.74 -2.88
C PRO A 144 -8.94 -18.26 -3.32
N VAL A 145 -9.74 -17.89 -4.31
CA VAL A 145 -10.07 -16.49 -4.60
C VAL A 145 -11.06 -16.00 -3.53
N PRO A 146 -10.91 -14.78 -2.97
CA PRO A 146 -9.96 -13.73 -3.32
C PRO A 146 -8.60 -13.79 -2.60
N ILE A 147 -8.41 -14.71 -1.64
CA ILE A 147 -7.21 -14.77 -0.77
C ILE A 147 -5.91 -14.87 -1.56
N LYS A 148 -5.84 -15.70 -2.61
CA LYS A 148 -4.61 -15.79 -3.43
C LYS A 148 -4.22 -14.49 -4.12
N ASN A 149 -5.21 -13.65 -4.48
CA ASN A 149 -4.94 -12.34 -5.09
C ASN A 149 -4.31 -11.40 -4.06
N LEU A 150 -4.83 -11.41 -2.83
CA LEU A 150 -4.30 -10.60 -1.73
C LEU A 150 -2.88 -11.03 -1.36
N LEU A 151 -2.61 -12.34 -1.30
CA LEU A 151 -1.26 -12.86 -1.06
C LEU A 151 -0.27 -12.45 -2.15
N ALA A 152 -0.67 -12.51 -3.42
CA ALA A 152 0.18 -12.07 -4.53
C ALA A 152 0.45 -10.55 -4.53
N ILE A 153 -0.52 -9.74 -4.11
CA ILE A 153 -0.33 -8.30 -3.89
C ILE A 153 0.62 -8.05 -2.73
N ASN A 154 0.42 -8.73 -1.60
CA ASN A 154 1.30 -8.60 -0.43
C ASN A 154 2.72 -9.05 -0.71
N HIS A 155 2.93 -10.08 -1.53
CA HIS A 155 4.26 -10.46 -2.01
C HIS A 155 4.94 -9.32 -2.77
N SER A 156 4.24 -8.72 -3.74
CA SER A 156 4.73 -7.55 -4.50
C SER A 156 5.10 -6.38 -3.58
N VAL A 157 4.33 -6.13 -2.52
CA VAL A 157 4.59 -5.03 -1.57
C VAL A 157 5.68 -5.37 -0.56
N PHE A 158 5.51 -6.42 0.23
CA PHE A 158 6.36 -6.70 1.39
C PHE A 158 7.62 -7.53 1.07
N VAL A 159 7.68 -8.17 -0.10
CA VAL A 159 8.87 -8.92 -0.54
C VAL A 159 9.60 -8.20 -1.66
N LYS A 160 8.90 -7.66 -2.66
CA LYS A 160 9.53 -6.92 -3.78
C LYS A 160 9.66 -5.42 -3.56
N GLY A 161 8.94 -4.85 -2.58
CA GLY A 161 9.02 -3.44 -2.26
C GLY A 161 8.40 -2.54 -3.32
N ASP A 162 7.44 -3.01 -4.12
CA ASP A 162 6.91 -2.29 -5.30
C ASP A 162 6.19 -0.96 -4.99
N GLN A 163 6.06 -0.58 -3.72
CA GLN A 163 5.60 0.76 -3.32
C GLN A 163 6.74 1.76 -3.10
N THR A 164 7.95 1.29 -2.81
CA THR A 164 9.07 2.11 -2.32
C THR A 164 10.43 1.76 -2.95
N ASN A 165 10.48 0.83 -3.91
CA ASN A 165 11.72 0.35 -4.54
C ASN A 165 12.24 1.22 -5.70
N PHE A 166 11.66 2.41 -5.89
CA PHE A 166 12.10 3.38 -6.88
C PHE A 166 12.02 4.80 -6.31
N THR A 167 12.81 5.71 -6.87
CA THR A 167 12.76 7.15 -6.55
C THR A 167 11.76 7.83 -7.47
N ILE A 168 10.88 8.67 -6.91
CA ILE A 168 9.95 9.49 -7.68
C ILE A 168 10.71 10.66 -8.28
N GLU A 169 10.62 10.84 -9.60
CA GLU A 169 11.28 11.94 -10.31
C GLU A 169 10.24 12.86 -10.98
N PRO A 170 10.50 14.18 -11.04
CA PRO A 170 9.61 15.16 -11.70
C PRO A 170 9.30 14.82 -13.17
N SER A 171 10.16 14.03 -13.82
CA SER A 171 9.97 13.54 -15.19
C SER A 171 8.65 12.78 -15.34
N PHE A 172 8.21 12.04 -14.32
CA PHE A 172 7.01 11.22 -14.37
C PHE A 172 6.00 11.46 -13.24
N GLY A 173 6.39 12.10 -12.14
CA GLY A 173 5.47 12.30 -11.03
C GLY A 173 6.00 13.11 -9.86
N TYR A 174 5.14 13.25 -8.86
CA TYR A 174 5.40 13.98 -7.63
C TYR A 174 4.86 13.21 -6.43
N GLU A 175 5.47 13.41 -5.27
CA GLU A 175 4.94 12.94 -3.98
C GLU A 175 3.93 13.98 -3.43
N ALA A 176 2.77 13.53 -2.97
CA ALA A 176 1.64 14.37 -2.64
C ALA A 176 1.85 15.20 -1.36
N SER A 177 2.47 14.63 -0.33
CA SER A 177 2.76 15.35 0.92
C SER A 177 3.85 16.41 0.76
N GLU A 178 4.79 16.22 -0.16
CA GLU A 178 5.75 17.25 -0.58
C GLU A 178 5.07 18.36 -1.40
N LEU A 179 4.17 17.99 -2.30
CA LEU A 179 3.49 18.94 -3.20
C LEU A 179 2.41 19.77 -2.49
N TYR A 180 1.76 19.19 -1.48
CA TYR A 180 0.65 19.76 -0.71
C TYR A 180 0.90 19.63 0.81
N PRO A 181 1.91 20.31 1.36
CA PRO A 181 2.29 20.18 2.78
C PRO A 181 1.24 20.72 3.76
N ASP A 182 0.22 21.43 3.26
CA ASP A 182 -0.90 21.94 4.06
C ASP A 182 -1.94 20.86 4.38
N VAL A 183 -1.93 19.73 3.67
CA VAL A 183 -2.80 18.58 3.96
C VAL A 183 -2.25 17.84 5.18
N LYS A 184 -3.00 17.90 6.29
CA LYS A 184 -2.70 17.14 7.50
C LYS A 184 -3.25 15.73 7.37
N TYR A 185 -2.42 14.80 6.92
CA TYR A 185 -2.79 13.40 6.80
C TYR A 185 -2.79 12.68 8.15
N THR A 186 -3.63 11.66 8.27
CA THR A 186 -3.71 10.77 9.42
C THR A 186 -2.55 9.77 9.38
N THR A 187 -1.77 9.72 10.45
CA THR A 187 -0.66 8.78 10.57
C THR A 187 -1.13 7.35 10.86
N ILE A 188 -0.31 6.34 10.55
CA ILE A 188 -0.58 4.94 10.97
C ILE A 188 -0.71 4.85 12.51
N ASP A 189 0.10 5.60 13.25
CA ASP A 189 0.05 5.62 14.72
C ASP A 189 -1.28 6.20 15.24
N GLU A 190 -1.74 7.32 14.68
CA GLU A 190 -3.05 7.89 15.00
C GLU A 190 -4.17 6.92 14.64
N TYR A 191 -4.13 6.32 13.44
CA TYR A 191 -5.15 5.39 12.98
C TYR A 191 -5.27 4.15 13.88
N LEU A 192 -4.15 3.54 14.27
CA LEU A 192 -4.16 2.37 15.15
C LEU A 192 -4.69 2.68 16.57
N SER A 193 -4.69 3.95 16.97
CA SER A 193 -5.25 4.37 18.27
C SER A 193 -6.77 4.20 18.36
N TYR A 194 -7.47 4.06 17.23
CA TYR A 194 -8.92 3.79 17.22
C TYR A 194 -9.30 2.36 17.69
N PHE A 195 -8.32 1.46 17.84
CA PHE A 195 -8.54 0.06 18.21
C PHE A 195 -8.10 -0.31 19.63
N VAL A 196 -7.62 0.68 20.39
CA VAL A 196 -7.06 0.49 21.74
C VAL A 196 -8.13 0.65 22.80
#